data_AF-A0A383C6E2-F1
#
_entry.id   AF-A0A383C6E2-F1
#
_cell.length_a   1.000
_cell.length_b   1.000
_cell.length_c   1.000
_cell.angle_alpha   90.00
_cell.angle_beta   90.00
_cell.angle_gamma   90.00
#
_symmetry.space_group_name_H-M   'P 1'
#
loop_
_entity.id
_entity.type
_entity.pdbx_description
1 polymer ?
#
loop_
_entity_poly.entity_id
_entity_poly.type
_entity_poly.pdbx_seq_one_letter_code
_entity_poly.pdbx_strand_id
1 'polypeptide(L)'
;MSNEYGIEDYVNGDIDYRLGKLVALAKNGDHKFHTFGDPALRLPFPKVSNNLITDSPNPIFLIKEQTVSVGGSEKYSTLLVRGNDKEIPFGSDSLLYSMPGVTYAQMNSDSSQICFRIPLDAGSCNNCTAVIQIYQDSSGSNGIIQYISDIEIAGSDLSFQDDNGPEIQIYQDGKLIVEGSAILPNTGLDITLNDNSGINLMETIGHGIRYAFDKEDLTLISSEEFIYKTCSEGMVQVPVNP
;
A
#
# COMPACT_ATOMS: atom_id res chain seq x y z
N MET A 1 37.09 10.01 -6.65
CA MET A 1 35.91 10.91 -6.65
C MET A 1 35.22 10.69 -5.32
N SER A 2 34.65 11.68 -4.66
CA SER A 2 33.90 11.39 -3.43
C SER A 2 32.61 10.66 -3.78
N ASN A 3 32.26 9.66 -2.98
CA ASN A 3 31.06 8.83 -3.15
C ASN A 3 29.83 9.58 -2.58
N GLU A 4 29.71 10.85 -2.93
CA GLU A 4 28.83 11.82 -2.27
C GLU A 4 27.37 11.73 -2.71
N TYR A 5 27.08 11.04 -3.82
CA TYR A 5 25.75 11.01 -4.42
C TYR A 5 25.32 9.60 -4.83
N GLY A 6 24.13 9.18 -4.38
CA GLY A 6 23.52 7.89 -4.59
C GLY A 6 22.05 7.97 -5.01
N ILE A 7 21.30 6.88 -4.80
CA ILE A 7 19.88 6.80 -5.15
C ILE A 7 19.04 7.70 -4.24
N GLU A 8 19.41 7.82 -2.96
CA GLU A 8 18.73 8.67 -1.99
C GLU A 8 18.70 10.13 -2.45
N ASP A 9 19.83 10.67 -2.90
CA ASP A 9 19.91 12.03 -3.46
C ASP A 9 19.03 12.21 -4.71
N TYR A 10 18.88 11.17 -5.53
CA TYR A 10 17.99 11.21 -6.69
C TYR A 10 16.51 11.28 -6.26
N VAL A 11 16.14 10.46 -5.29
CA VAL A 11 14.78 10.40 -4.73
C VAL A 11 14.43 11.71 -4.02
N ASN A 12 15.38 12.33 -3.30
CA ASN A 12 15.20 13.63 -2.66
C ASN A 12 15.19 14.81 -3.65
N GLY A 13 15.58 14.57 -4.92
CA GLY A 13 15.61 15.58 -5.96
C GLY A 13 16.88 16.43 -5.99
N ASP A 14 17.91 16.07 -5.22
CA ASP A 14 19.21 16.76 -5.16
C ASP A 14 20.03 16.55 -6.44
N ILE A 15 19.78 15.44 -7.14
CA ILE A 15 20.42 15.10 -8.43
C ILE A 15 19.39 14.59 -9.45
N ASP A 16 19.73 14.67 -10.74
CA ASP A 16 18.94 14.10 -11.85
C ASP A 16 19.81 13.16 -12.71
N TYR A 17 20.64 12.36 -12.04
CA TYR A 17 21.57 11.45 -12.71
C TYR A 17 20.85 10.25 -13.33
N ARG A 18 21.31 9.88 -14.53
CA ARG A 18 20.94 8.64 -15.20
C ARG A 18 21.75 7.47 -14.63
N LEU A 19 21.27 6.24 -14.87
CA LEU A 19 21.89 5.00 -14.35
C LEU A 19 23.41 4.95 -14.57
N GLY A 20 23.88 5.32 -15.77
CA GLY A 20 25.29 5.29 -16.11
C GLY A 20 26.16 6.20 -15.24
N LYS A 21 25.64 7.38 -14.86
CA LYS A 21 26.38 8.33 -14.01
C LYS A 21 26.45 7.84 -12.57
N LEU A 22 25.36 7.31 -12.02
CA LEU A 22 25.35 6.71 -10.67
C LEU A 22 26.32 5.54 -10.58
N VAL A 23 26.27 4.63 -11.56
CA VAL A 23 27.15 3.47 -11.58
C VAL A 23 28.63 3.89 -11.78
N ALA A 24 28.90 4.94 -12.56
CA ALA A 24 30.26 5.49 -12.68
C ALA A 24 30.78 6.10 -11.37
N LEU A 25 29.92 6.78 -10.60
CA LEU A 25 30.27 7.31 -9.28
C LEU A 25 30.56 6.18 -8.28
N ALA A 26 29.68 5.18 -8.21
CA ALA A 26 29.82 4.03 -7.31
C ALA A 26 31.10 3.22 -7.57
N LYS A 27 31.58 3.16 -8.83
CA LYS A 27 32.85 2.51 -9.18
C LYS A 27 34.07 3.23 -8.61
N ASN A 28 33.95 4.53 -8.30
CA ASN A 28 35.02 5.36 -7.77
C ASN A 28 36.35 5.28 -8.57
N GLY A 29 36.24 5.11 -9.89
CA GLY A 29 37.39 4.94 -10.80
C GLY A 29 37.84 3.49 -11.05
N ASP A 30 37.19 2.49 -10.45
CA ASP A 30 37.45 1.07 -10.72
C ASP A 30 36.85 0.63 -12.08
N HIS A 31 37.57 -0.21 -12.81
CA HIS A 31 37.21 -0.74 -14.13
C HIS A 31 36.65 -2.16 -14.09
N LYS A 32 36.53 -2.78 -12.91
CA LYS A 32 36.06 -4.17 -12.77
C LYS A 32 34.56 -4.35 -13.03
N PHE A 33 33.77 -3.30 -12.80
CA PHE A 33 32.33 -3.35 -12.96
C PHE A 33 31.94 -2.81 -14.33
N HIS A 34 31.13 -3.55 -15.07
CA HIS A 34 30.58 -3.14 -16.36
C HIS A 34 29.08 -2.89 -16.20
N THR A 35 28.59 -1.81 -16.80
CA THR A 35 27.15 -1.55 -16.85
C THR A 35 26.63 -2.18 -18.13
N PHE A 36 25.73 -3.14 -18.01
CA PHE A 36 25.02 -3.72 -19.16
C PHE A 36 23.61 -3.12 -19.20
N GLY A 37 23.19 -2.66 -20.37
CA GLY A 37 21.93 -1.92 -20.56
C GLY A 37 22.17 -0.49 -21.04
N ASP A 38 21.13 0.34 -21.02
CA ASP A 38 21.20 1.75 -21.43
C ASP A 38 21.77 2.62 -20.29
N PRO A 39 23.00 3.16 -20.41
CA PRO A 39 23.55 4.07 -19.40
C PRO A 39 22.75 5.37 -19.30
N ALA A 40 21.96 5.70 -20.34
CA ALA A 40 21.12 6.87 -20.43
C ALA A 40 19.73 6.65 -19.81
N LEU A 41 19.46 5.47 -19.25
CA LEU A 41 18.20 5.13 -18.59
C LEU A 41 17.91 6.07 -17.40
N ARG A 42 16.70 6.61 -17.39
CA ARG A 42 16.15 7.33 -16.23
C ARG A 42 15.78 6.34 -15.15
N LEU A 43 16.05 6.69 -13.90
CA LEU A 43 15.71 5.80 -12.80
C LEU A 43 14.19 5.83 -12.59
N PRO A 44 13.54 4.66 -12.47
CA PRO A 44 12.10 4.57 -12.26
C PRO A 44 11.73 4.78 -10.79
N PHE A 45 12.42 5.70 -10.10
CA PHE A 45 12.13 6.02 -8.70
C PHE A 45 11.30 7.31 -8.63
N PRO A 46 10.27 7.35 -7.76
CA PRO A 46 9.57 8.60 -7.48
C PRO A 46 10.49 9.61 -6.81
N LYS A 47 10.12 10.89 -6.93
CA LYS A 47 10.75 11.97 -6.17
C LYS A 47 9.92 12.31 -4.93
N VAL A 48 10.58 12.57 -3.81
CA VAL A 48 9.94 12.98 -2.57
C VAL A 48 9.43 14.42 -2.70
N SER A 49 8.23 14.67 -2.18
CA SER A 49 7.63 16.00 -2.08
C SER A 49 6.91 16.15 -0.74
N ASN A 50 6.91 17.38 -0.21
CA ASN A 50 6.19 17.73 1.01
C ASN A 50 4.87 18.47 0.74
N ASN A 51 4.49 18.63 -0.54
CA ASN A 51 3.37 19.48 -0.97
C ASN A 51 2.24 18.69 -1.66
N LEU A 52 2.27 17.35 -1.60
CA LEU A 52 1.27 16.50 -2.22
C LEU A 52 0.01 16.37 -1.36
N ILE A 53 0.17 16.14 -0.06
CA ILE A 53 -0.93 16.09 0.91
C ILE A 53 -1.22 17.51 1.40
N THR A 54 -2.46 17.98 1.20
CA THR A 54 -2.89 19.31 1.63
C THR A 54 -3.63 19.30 2.95
N ASP A 55 -4.24 18.17 3.31
CA ASP A 55 -4.91 17.96 4.60
C ASP A 55 -4.90 16.47 4.95
N SER A 56 -4.71 16.16 6.23
CA SER A 56 -4.62 14.78 6.73
C SER A 56 -5.10 14.69 8.17
N PRO A 57 -5.71 13.56 8.57
CA PRO A 57 -6.22 13.40 9.93
C PRO A 57 -5.07 13.23 10.93
N ASN A 58 -5.18 13.88 12.08
CA ASN A 58 -4.36 13.60 13.26
C ASN A 58 -5.15 13.98 14.53
N PRO A 59 -5.61 13.01 15.34
CA PRO A 59 -5.37 11.57 15.25
C PRO A 59 -6.22 10.86 14.18
N ILE A 60 -5.87 9.60 13.88
CA ILE A 60 -6.72 8.66 13.17
C ILE A 60 -7.62 7.94 14.16
N PHE A 61 -8.94 8.13 14.05
CA PHE A 61 -9.91 7.41 14.88
C PHE A 61 -10.26 6.05 14.27
N LEU A 62 -10.20 5.00 15.07
CA LEU A 62 -10.63 3.65 14.67
C LEU A 62 -12.11 3.64 14.23
N ILE A 63 -12.45 2.80 13.26
CA ILE A 63 -13.81 2.57 12.70
C ILE A 63 -14.43 3.78 11.99
N LYS A 64 -13.98 5.00 12.29
CA LYS A 64 -14.47 6.22 11.65
C LYS A 64 -13.89 6.37 10.25
N GLU A 65 -14.73 6.88 9.37
CA GLU A 65 -14.29 7.36 8.07
C GLU A 65 -13.41 8.59 8.22
N GLN A 66 -12.23 8.51 7.64
CA GLN A 66 -11.22 9.56 7.62
C GLN A 66 -10.92 9.94 6.18
N THR A 67 -10.40 11.14 5.96
CA THR A 67 -10.09 11.63 4.61
C THR A 67 -8.73 12.28 4.55
N VAL A 68 -8.01 12.07 3.45
CA VAL A 68 -6.78 12.78 3.10
C VAL A 68 -7.06 13.58 1.84
N SER A 69 -6.71 14.86 1.87
CA SER A 69 -6.79 15.73 0.70
C SER A 69 -5.44 15.74 -0.02
N VAL A 70 -5.49 15.56 -1.33
CA VAL A 70 -4.32 15.44 -2.22
C VAL A 70 -4.39 16.53 -3.28
N GLY A 71 -3.27 17.23 -3.45
CA GLY A 71 -3.09 18.23 -4.51
C GLY A 71 -2.99 17.60 -5.90
N GLY A 72 -3.35 18.37 -6.93
CA GLY A 72 -3.31 17.93 -8.33
C GLY A 72 -4.47 16.99 -8.66
N SER A 73 -5.61 17.57 -9.04
CA SER A 73 -6.76 16.83 -9.57
C SER A 73 -6.36 16.05 -10.84
N GLU A 74 -7.01 14.91 -11.09
CA GLU A 74 -6.86 14.08 -12.30
C GLU A 74 -5.53 13.32 -12.42
N LYS A 75 -4.93 12.92 -11.30
CA LYS A 75 -3.75 12.06 -11.27
C LYS A 75 -4.02 10.80 -10.47
N TYR A 76 -3.44 9.69 -10.94
CA TYR A 76 -3.51 8.39 -10.28
C TYR A 76 -2.75 8.45 -8.96
N SER A 77 -3.49 8.34 -7.86
CA SER A 77 -2.93 8.38 -6.52
C SER A 77 -3.13 7.04 -5.82
N THR A 78 -2.10 6.56 -5.13
CA THR A 78 -2.15 5.41 -4.25
C THR A 78 -1.89 5.87 -2.83
N LEU A 79 -2.88 5.70 -1.95
CA LEU A 79 -2.78 5.92 -0.52
C LEU A 79 -2.45 4.59 0.16
N LEU A 80 -1.47 4.61 1.05
CA LEU A 80 -1.13 3.52 1.94
C LEU A 80 -1.08 4.04 3.38
N VAL A 81 -1.87 3.43 4.26
CA VAL A 81 -1.88 3.71 5.70
C VAL A 81 -1.37 2.47 6.41
N ARG A 82 -0.26 2.60 7.14
CA ARG A 82 0.40 1.47 7.79
C ARG A 82 0.93 1.80 9.16
N GLY A 83 1.22 0.77 9.95
CA GLY A 83 1.97 0.92 11.21
C GLY A 83 3.41 1.33 10.95
N ASN A 84 4.12 1.73 12.00
CA ASN A 84 5.55 2.00 11.89
C ASN A 84 6.35 0.75 11.55
N ASP A 85 7.44 0.95 10.82
CA ASP A 85 8.40 -0.10 10.52
C ASP A 85 9.10 -0.55 11.80
N LYS A 86 9.45 -1.84 11.85
CA LYS A 86 10.15 -2.45 12.98
C LYS A 86 11.61 -2.71 12.59
N GLU A 87 12.52 -2.10 13.31
CA GLU A 87 13.96 -2.39 13.18
C GLU A 87 14.31 -3.66 13.97
N ILE A 88 14.89 -4.63 13.26
CA ILE A 88 15.31 -5.92 13.81
C ILE A 88 16.84 -5.99 13.72
N PRO A 89 17.56 -6.19 14.83
CA PRO A 89 19.01 -6.36 14.79
C PRO A 89 19.36 -7.69 14.10
N PHE A 90 20.26 -7.63 13.13
CA PHE A 90 20.74 -8.80 12.41
C PHE A 90 22.12 -9.21 12.90
N GLY A 91 22.19 -10.32 13.63
CA GLY A 91 23.44 -10.89 14.15
C GLY A 91 23.98 -10.18 15.39
N SER A 92 25.30 -10.31 15.62
CA SER A 92 26.02 -9.64 16.72
C SER A 92 26.53 -8.24 16.37
N ASP A 93 26.41 -7.85 15.10
CA ASP A 93 26.82 -6.54 14.62
C ASP A 93 25.66 -5.53 14.72
N SER A 94 25.97 -4.24 14.64
CA SER A 94 24.99 -3.14 14.69
C SER A 94 24.19 -2.95 13.39
N LEU A 95 23.99 -4.02 12.61
CA LEU A 95 23.19 -3.97 11.39
C LEU A 95 21.71 -4.09 11.76
N LEU A 96 20.90 -3.11 11.38
CA LEU A 96 19.45 -3.12 11.58
C LEU A 96 18.76 -3.45 10.25
N TYR A 97 17.80 -4.35 10.31
CA TYR A 97 16.90 -4.69 9.21
C TYR A 97 15.53 -4.08 9.49
N SER A 98 15.05 -3.25 8.57
CA SER A 98 13.72 -2.64 8.66
C SER A 98 12.66 -3.56 8.07
N MET A 99 11.72 -4.01 8.91
CA MET A 99 10.55 -4.76 8.48
C MET A 99 9.35 -3.80 8.38
N PRO A 100 8.66 -3.73 7.23
CA PRO A 100 7.50 -2.86 7.07
C PRO A 100 6.44 -3.08 8.14
N GLY A 101 5.82 -2.00 8.59
CA GLY A 101 4.65 -2.08 9.46
C GLY A 101 3.43 -2.68 8.75
N VAL A 102 2.46 -3.16 9.55
CA VAL A 102 1.23 -3.77 9.01
C VAL A 102 0.41 -2.77 8.20
N THR A 103 -0.12 -3.18 7.06
CA THR A 103 -1.01 -2.37 6.23
C THR A 103 -2.40 -2.30 6.85
N TYR A 104 -2.84 -1.11 7.24
CA TYR A 104 -4.19 -0.86 7.75
C TYR A 104 -5.18 -0.60 6.62
N ALA A 105 -4.78 0.17 5.61
CA ALA A 105 -5.60 0.47 4.44
C ALA A 105 -4.71 0.78 3.23
N GLN A 106 -5.13 0.32 2.04
CA GLN A 106 -4.51 0.63 0.76
C GLN A 106 -5.59 0.98 -0.27
N MET A 107 -5.46 2.12 -0.94
CA MET A 107 -6.48 2.64 -1.84
C MET A 107 -5.88 3.26 -3.08
N ASN A 108 -6.48 3.01 -4.23
CA ASN A 108 -6.19 3.73 -5.46
C ASN A 108 -7.33 4.71 -5.76
N SER A 109 -6.99 5.96 -6.09
CA SER A 109 -7.98 6.99 -6.36
C SER A 109 -7.43 8.07 -7.29
N ASP A 110 -8.29 8.56 -8.19
CA ASP A 110 -8.03 9.73 -9.04
C ASP A 110 -8.64 11.01 -8.46
N SER A 111 -9.31 10.88 -7.30
CA SER A 111 -9.93 11.98 -6.57
C SER A 111 -8.89 12.77 -5.78
N SER A 112 -9.12 14.08 -5.67
CA SER A 112 -8.36 14.95 -4.77
C SER A 112 -8.67 14.71 -3.29
N GLN A 113 -9.66 13.87 -2.99
CA GLN A 113 -10.02 13.47 -1.63
C GLN A 113 -10.11 11.94 -1.59
N ILE A 114 -9.26 11.33 -0.77
CA ILE A 114 -9.15 9.89 -0.59
C ILE A 114 -9.65 9.56 0.80
N CYS A 115 -10.62 8.65 0.90
CA CYS A 115 -11.22 8.29 2.17
C CYS A 115 -10.73 6.91 2.61
N PHE A 116 -10.60 6.66 3.92
CA PHE A 116 -10.21 5.36 4.45
C PHE A 116 -10.78 5.12 5.85
N ARG A 117 -10.75 3.85 6.29
CA ARG A 117 -11.09 3.42 7.65
C ARG A 117 -10.01 2.49 8.17
N ILE A 118 -9.74 2.55 9.46
CA ILE A 118 -8.86 1.60 10.15
C ILE A 118 -9.74 0.72 11.06
N PRO A 119 -9.64 -0.62 10.99
CA PRO A 119 -10.44 -1.52 11.80
C PRO A 119 -10.05 -1.44 13.29
N LEU A 120 -10.97 -1.83 14.17
CA LEU A 120 -10.74 -1.86 15.62
C LEU A 120 -9.51 -2.72 16.01
N ASP A 121 -9.24 -3.77 15.23
CA ASP A 121 -8.13 -4.70 15.45
C ASP A 121 -6.75 -4.12 15.17
N ALA A 122 -6.66 -2.96 14.52
CA ALA A 122 -5.40 -2.21 14.45
C ALA A 122 -4.88 -1.85 15.85
N GLY A 123 -5.79 -1.90 16.85
CA GLY A 123 -5.51 -1.68 18.24
C GLY A 123 -5.49 -0.19 18.59
N SER A 124 -6.01 0.13 19.76
CA SER A 124 -5.61 1.35 20.47
C SER A 124 -4.46 0.96 21.41
N CYS A 125 -3.29 1.55 21.21
CA CYS A 125 -2.21 1.42 22.18
C CYS A 125 -1.68 2.79 22.58
N ASN A 126 -1.21 2.91 23.82
CA ASN A 126 -0.54 4.12 24.29
C ASN A 126 0.70 4.31 23.42
N ASN A 127 0.71 5.37 22.61
CA ASN A 127 1.75 5.73 21.63
C ASN A 127 1.77 4.88 20.34
N CYS A 128 0.65 4.27 19.95
CA CYS A 128 0.51 3.75 18.59
C CYS A 128 0.48 4.91 17.60
N THR A 129 1.42 4.95 16.67
CA THR A 129 1.39 5.89 15.54
C THR A 129 1.36 5.15 14.20
N ALA A 130 0.76 5.80 13.21
CA ALA A 130 0.69 5.35 11.83
C ALA A 130 1.53 6.25 10.93
N VAL A 131 1.85 5.70 9.76
CA VAL A 131 2.42 6.42 8.64
C VAL A 131 1.40 6.43 7.51
N ILE A 132 1.08 7.62 7.01
CA ILE A 132 0.37 7.81 5.75
C ILE A 132 1.40 8.02 4.65
N GLN A 133 1.30 7.24 3.58
CA GLN A 133 2.13 7.35 2.39
C GLN A 133 1.21 7.60 1.19
N ILE A 134 1.53 8.60 0.38
CA ILE A 134 0.84 8.82 -0.89
C ILE A 134 1.86 8.85 -2.01
N TYR A 135 1.62 8.00 -3.01
CA TYR A 135 2.24 8.07 -4.31
C TYR A 135 1.25 8.69 -5.31
N GLN A 136 1.71 9.58 -6.17
CA GLN A 136 0.90 10.15 -7.24
C GLN A 136 1.70 10.23 -8.54
N ASP A 137 1.09 9.81 -9.66
CA ASP A 137 1.69 9.89 -10.99
C ASP A 137 0.62 10.23 -12.04
N SER A 138 1.06 10.87 -13.13
CA SER A 138 0.22 11.21 -14.28
C SER A 138 0.51 10.37 -15.53
N SER A 139 1.68 9.74 -15.64
CA SER A 139 2.11 9.08 -16.89
C SER A 139 3.15 7.96 -16.77
N GLY A 140 3.39 7.44 -15.56
CA GLY A 140 4.19 6.23 -15.33
C GLY A 140 5.71 6.43 -15.33
N SER A 141 6.20 7.67 -15.25
CA SER A 141 7.64 7.93 -15.37
C SER A 141 8.22 9.04 -14.49
N ASN A 142 7.40 9.76 -13.72
CA ASN A 142 7.88 10.80 -12.79
C ASN A 142 6.94 10.94 -11.58
N GLY A 143 6.63 9.81 -10.94
CA GLY A 143 5.80 9.80 -9.74
C GLY A 143 6.40 10.67 -8.62
N ILE A 144 5.50 11.19 -7.79
CA ILE A 144 5.84 11.94 -6.58
C ILE A 144 5.37 11.12 -5.39
N ILE A 145 6.17 11.06 -4.33
CA ILE A 145 5.81 10.39 -3.08
C ILE A 145 5.90 11.35 -1.89
N GLN A 146 4.97 11.22 -0.95
CA GLN A 146 4.99 11.94 0.32
C GLN A 146 4.69 10.99 1.47
N TYR A 147 5.33 11.24 2.61
CA TYR A 147 5.13 10.51 3.86
C TYR A 147 4.68 11.48 4.96
N ILE A 148 3.71 11.08 5.76
CA ILE A 148 3.36 11.72 7.03
C ILE A 148 3.47 10.65 8.11
N SER A 149 4.43 10.83 8.99
CA SER A 149 4.70 9.92 10.11
C SER A 149 4.11 10.45 11.41
N ASP A 150 4.19 9.63 12.47
CA ASP A 150 3.82 10.01 13.84
C ASP A 150 2.36 10.45 14.01
N ILE A 151 1.45 9.88 13.21
CA ILE A 151 0.02 10.14 13.32
C ILE A 151 -0.56 9.26 14.42
N GLU A 152 -1.10 9.86 15.48
CA GLU A 152 -1.68 9.11 16.61
C GLU A 152 -2.88 8.26 16.16
N ILE A 153 -2.95 7.01 16.64
CA ILE A 153 -4.14 6.15 16.50
C ILE A 153 -4.96 6.23 17.78
N ALA A 154 -6.18 6.77 17.68
CA ALA A 154 -7.09 6.94 18.80
C ALA A 154 -8.30 6.00 18.72
N GLY A 155 -8.73 5.49 19.87
CA GLY A 155 -9.98 4.74 19.97
C GLY A 155 -11.19 5.63 19.64
N SER A 156 -12.25 5.03 19.12
CA SER A 156 -13.53 5.71 18.94
C SER A 156 -14.48 5.42 20.10
N ASP A 157 -15.15 6.44 20.63
CA ASP A 157 -16.26 6.28 21.61
C ASP A 157 -17.54 5.67 20.99
N LEU A 158 -17.47 5.20 19.75
CA LEU A 158 -18.59 4.62 19.03
C LEU A 158 -18.83 3.20 19.53
N SER A 159 -20.01 2.95 20.13
CA SER A 159 -20.55 1.60 20.20
C SER A 159 -20.96 1.19 18.79
N PHE A 160 -20.12 0.39 18.14
CA PHE A 160 -20.40 -0.12 16.80
C PHE A 160 -20.95 -1.54 16.92
N GLN A 161 -22.19 -1.74 16.48
CA GLN A 161 -22.77 -3.07 16.31
C GLN A 161 -23.01 -3.28 14.83
N ASP A 162 -22.38 -4.32 14.32
CA ASP A 162 -22.53 -4.76 12.95
C ASP A 162 -22.93 -6.22 12.93
N ASP A 163 -24.15 -6.45 12.45
CA ASP A 163 -24.78 -7.76 12.35
C ASP A 163 -24.93 -8.21 10.89
N ASN A 164 -24.54 -7.37 9.92
CA ASN A 164 -24.66 -7.68 8.50
C ASN A 164 -23.27 -7.91 7.91
N GLY A 165 -23.08 -9.04 7.23
CA GLY A 165 -21.86 -9.28 6.48
C GLY A 165 -21.79 -8.43 5.20
N PRO A 166 -20.60 -8.36 4.56
CA PRO A 166 -20.42 -7.65 3.31
C PRO A 166 -21.24 -8.27 2.17
N GLU A 167 -21.65 -7.44 1.21
CA GLU A 167 -22.08 -7.93 -0.10
C GLU A 167 -20.84 -8.42 -0.87
N ILE A 168 -20.93 -9.65 -1.39
CA ILE A 168 -19.83 -10.31 -2.12
C ILE A 168 -20.28 -10.53 -3.56
N GLN A 169 -19.52 -10.02 -4.52
CA GLN A 169 -19.71 -10.31 -5.94
C GLN A 169 -18.41 -10.88 -6.50
N ILE A 170 -18.54 -11.90 -7.35
CA ILE A 170 -17.40 -12.64 -7.90
C ILE A 170 -17.48 -12.54 -9.41
N TYR A 171 -16.39 -12.18 -10.06
CA TYR A 171 -16.29 -12.05 -11.50
C TYR A 171 -15.15 -12.93 -12.04
N GLN A 172 -15.29 -13.43 -13.26
CA GLN A 172 -14.21 -14.05 -14.02
C GLN A 172 -14.27 -13.52 -15.45
N ASP A 173 -13.16 -13.00 -15.97
CA ASP A 173 -13.09 -12.33 -17.29
C ASP A 173 -14.21 -11.28 -17.50
N GLY A 174 -14.49 -10.50 -16.45
CA GLY A 174 -15.53 -9.47 -16.45
C GLY A 174 -16.97 -9.97 -16.42
N LYS A 175 -17.20 -11.29 -16.27
CA LYS A 175 -18.54 -11.88 -16.15
C LYS A 175 -18.85 -12.22 -14.70
N LEU A 176 -20.03 -11.83 -14.23
CA LEU A 176 -20.52 -12.18 -12.90
C LEU A 176 -20.71 -13.69 -12.78
N ILE A 177 -20.11 -14.28 -11.76
CA ILE A 177 -20.28 -15.67 -11.36
C ILE A 177 -21.52 -15.77 -10.49
N VAL A 178 -22.48 -16.55 -10.97
CA VAL A 178 -23.74 -16.88 -10.27
C VAL A 178 -23.89 -18.39 -10.16
N GLU A 179 -24.89 -18.84 -9.40
CA GLU A 179 -25.21 -20.27 -9.28
C GLU A 179 -25.36 -20.93 -10.67
N GLY A 180 -24.65 -22.05 -10.86
CA GLY A 180 -24.60 -22.78 -12.13
C GLY A 180 -23.55 -22.28 -13.14
N SER A 181 -22.78 -21.24 -12.81
CA SER A 181 -21.66 -20.80 -13.65
C SER A 181 -20.51 -21.81 -13.62
N ALA A 182 -19.85 -22.00 -14.76
CA ALA A 182 -18.61 -22.75 -14.84
C ALA A 182 -17.42 -21.83 -14.57
N ILE A 183 -16.55 -22.22 -13.64
CA ILE A 183 -15.30 -21.50 -13.34
C ILE A 183 -14.20 -22.07 -14.25
N LEU A 184 -13.49 -21.20 -14.96
CA LEU A 184 -12.38 -21.58 -15.81
C LEU A 184 -11.10 -21.77 -14.97
N PRO A 185 -10.39 -22.90 -15.09
CA PRO A 185 -9.11 -23.09 -14.42
C PRO A 185 -8.04 -22.18 -15.05
N ASN A 186 -7.04 -21.79 -14.26
CA ASN A 186 -5.95 -20.88 -14.65
C ASN A 186 -6.37 -19.44 -14.98
N THR A 187 -7.60 -19.05 -14.67
CA THR A 187 -8.07 -17.66 -14.75
C THR A 187 -8.50 -17.19 -13.36
N GLY A 188 -7.89 -16.12 -12.85
CA GLY A 188 -8.22 -15.58 -11.53
C GLY A 188 -9.68 -15.11 -11.41
N LEU A 189 -10.20 -15.11 -10.20
CA LEU A 189 -11.48 -14.54 -9.83
C LEU A 189 -11.26 -13.13 -9.29
N ASP A 190 -12.00 -12.16 -9.81
CA ASP A 190 -12.07 -10.82 -9.24
C ASP A 190 -13.22 -10.78 -8.22
N ILE A 191 -12.88 -10.67 -6.94
CA ILE A 191 -13.84 -10.63 -5.85
C ILE A 191 -13.97 -9.19 -5.40
N THR A 192 -15.20 -8.67 -5.39
CA THR A 192 -15.52 -7.35 -4.83
C THR A 192 -16.31 -7.52 -3.55
N LEU A 193 -15.91 -6.80 -2.52
CA LEU A 193 -16.58 -6.73 -1.23
C LEU A 193 -17.12 -5.32 -1.03
N ASN A 194 -18.36 -5.20 -0.58
CA ASN A 194 -18.96 -3.93 -0.20
C ASN A 194 -19.60 -4.03 1.18
N ASP A 195 -19.14 -3.19 2.11
CA ASP A 195 -19.62 -3.11 3.47
C ASP A 195 -19.71 -1.66 3.96
N ASN A 196 -20.93 -1.24 4.32
CA ASN A 196 -21.16 0.09 4.87
C ASN A 196 -20.49 0.30 6.24
N SER A 197 -20.21 -0.78 6.95
CA SER A 197 -19.47 -0.81 8.22
C SER A 197 -17.96 -0.67 8.02
N GLY A 198 -17.48 -0.93 6.80
CA GLY A 198 -16.06 -1.00 6.46
C GLY A 198 -15.58 -2.44 6.44
N ILE A 199 -14.43 -2.66 5.80
CA ILE A 199 -13.86 -4.00 5.62
C ILE A 199 -12.66 -4.14 6.56
N ASN A 200 -12.52 -5.30 7.19
CA ASN A 200 -11.42 -5.55 8.10
C ASN A 200 -10.36 -6.46 7.45
N LEU A 201 -9.20 -5.87 7.19
CA LEU A 201 -8.04 -6.56 6.60
C LEU A 201 -7.03 -7.02 7.65
N MET A 202 -7.25 -6.73 8.94
CA MET A 202 -6.29 -7.10 9.97
C MET A 202 -6.30 -8.60 10.22
N GLU A 203 -5.11 -9.18 10.12
CA GLU A 203 -4.87 -10.59 10.37
C GLU A 203 -4.65 -10.84 11.86
N THR A 204 -5.74 -10.95 12.62
CA THR A 204 -5.70 -11.44 14.00
C THR A 204 -6.39 -12.80 14.11
N ILE A 205 -6.27 -13.44 15.27
CA ILE A 205 -6.90 -14.74 15.52
C ILE A 205 -8.41 -14.59 15.32
N GLY A 206 -8.95 -15.31 14.33
CA GLY A 206 -10.38 -15.26 13.99
C GLY A 206 -10.79 -14.13 13.05
N HIS A 207 -9.89 -13.24 12.64
CA HIS A 207 -10.17 -12.11 11.74
C HIS A 207 -9.35 -12.20 10.44
N GLY A 208 -9.72 -11.40 9.44
CA GLY A 208 -9.13 -11.40 8.09
C GLY A 208 -9.98 -12.13 7.05
N ILE A 209 -9.79 -11.76 5.78
CA ILE A 209 -10.54 -12.31 4.64
C ILE A 209 -9.90 -13.63 4.22
N ARG A 210 -10.71 -14.68 4.08
CA ARG A 210 -10.26 -16.00 3.67
C ARG A 210 -11.14 -16.57 2.56
N TYR A 211 -10.54 -17.39 1.71
CA TYR A 211 -11.26 -18.14 0.68
C TYR A 211 -10.82 -19.60 0.67
N ALA A 212 -11.66 -20.48 0.14
CA ALA A 212 -11.31 -21.86 -0.16
C ALA A 212 -12.11 -22.32 -1.37
N PHE A 213 -11.57 -23.28 -2.11
CA PHE A 213 -12.30 -24.02 -3.11
C PHE A 213 -12.76 -25.36 -2.51
N ASP A 214 -13.99 -25.74 -2.78
CA ASP A 214 -14.60 -26.98 -2.30
C ASP A 214 -14.47 -27.24 -0.78
N LYS A 215 -13.66 -28.23 -0.40
CA LYS A 215 -13.43 -28.65 1.00
C LYS A 215 -11.97 -28.49 1.42
N GLU A 216 -11.23 -27.65 0.71
CA GLU A 216 -9.85 -27.33 1.03
C GLU A 216 -9.76 -26.43 2.26
N ASP A 217 -8.53 -26.29 2.77
CA ASP A 217 -8.24 -25.39 3.88
C ASP A 217 -8.41 -23.92 3.45
N LEU A 218 -8.86 -23.10 4.38
CA LEU A 218 -9.01 -21.66 4.17
C LEU A 218 -7.65 -21.00 3.91
N THR A 219 -7.53 -20.35 2.76
CA THR A 219 -6.40 -19.52 2.38
C THR A 219 -6.65 -18.08 2.80
N LEU A 220 -5.67 -17.46 3.45
CA LEU A 220 -5.71 -16.06 3.88
C LEU A 220 -5.39 -15.13 2.72
N ILE A 221 -6.20 -14.09 2.55
CA ILE A 221 -5.91 -12.98 1.65
C ILE A 221 -5.07 -11.97 2.43
N SER A 222 -3.88 -11.65 1.91
CA SER A 222 -3.03 -10.65 2.55
C SER A 222 -3.65 -9.26 2.44
N SER A 223 -3.47 -8.42 3.46
CA SER A 223 -3.92 -7.02 3.43
C SER A 223 -3.29 -6.20 2.29
N GLU A 224 -2.14 -6.63 1.75
CA GLU A 224 -1.47 -6.01 0.60
C GLU A 224 -2.11 -6.39 -0.76
N GLU A 225 -2.86 -7.49 -0.81
CA GLU A 225 -3.55 -7.97 -2.03
C GLU A 225 -4.93 -7.32 -2.19
N PHE A 226 -5.50 -6.79 -1.11
CA PHE A 226 -6.80 -6.13 -1.11
C PHE A 226 -6.68 -4.63 -1.39
N ILE A 227 -7.38 -4.14 -2.40
CA ILE A 227 -7.34 -2.74 -2.83
C ILE A 227 -8.71 -2.12 -2.62
N TYR A 228 -8.78 -1.10 -1.76
CA TYR A 228 -10.00 -0.29 -1.60
C TYR A 228 -10.25 0.56 -2.84
N LYS A 229 -11.53 0.64 -3.24
CA LYS A 229 -12.06 1.57 -4.25
C LYS A 229 -12.80 2.73 -3.61
N THR A 230 -13.47 2.47 -2.49
CA THR A 230 -14.13 3.46 -1.63
C THR A 230 -13.85 3.10 -0.16
N CYS A 231 -14.38 3.86 0.80
CA CYS A 231 -14.30 3.51 2.22
C CYS A 231 -15.06 2.23 2.60
N SER A 232 -15.93 1.76 1.72
CA SER A 232 -16.84 0.64 1.95
C SER A 232 -16.67 -0.46 0.92
N GLU A 233 -16.07 -0.17 -0.24
CA GLU A 233 -15.88 -1.13 -1.32
C GLU A 233 -14.40 -1.36 -1.58
N GLY A 234 -14.03 -2.63 -1.83
CA GLY A 234 -12.72 -2.96 -2.36
C GLY A 234 -12.74 -4.25 -3.16
N MET A 235 -11.59 -4.61 -3.69
CA MET A 235 -11.44 -5.80 -4.52
C MET A 235 -10.14 -6.54 -4.25
N VAL A 236 -10.17 -7.83 -4.54
CA VAL A 236 -9.01 -8.74 -4.51
C VAL A 236 -9.11 -9.72 -5.67
N GLN A 237 -7.97 -10.10 -6.22
CA GLN A 237 -7.89 -11.16 -7.21
C GLN A 237 -7.43 -12.46 -6.56
N VAL A 238 -8.19 -13.54 -6.76
CA VAL A 238 -7.89 -14.88 -6.23
C VAL A 238 -7.52 -15.82 -7.39
N PRO A 239 -6.38 -16.51 -7.33
CA PRO A 239 -6.00 -17.45 -8.38
C PRO A 239 -6.90 -18.70 -8.37
N VAL A 240 -7.25 -19.19 -9.56
CA VAL A 240 -7.88 -20.52 -9.74
C VAL A 240 -6.81 -21.47 -10.26
N ASN A 241 -6.37 -22.38 -9.40
CA ASN A 241 -5.39 -23.39 -9.76
C ASN A 241 -5.97 -24.43 -10.75
N PRO A 242 -5.11 -25.10 -11.55
CA PRO A 242 -5.52 -26.13 -12.50
C PRO A 242 -6.07 -27.40 -11.85
#